data_AF-A0A452YUJ5-F1
#
_entry.id   AF-A0A452YUJ5-F1
#
_cell.length_a   1.000
_cell.length_b   1.000
_cell.length_c   1.000
_cell.angle_alpha   90.00
_cell.angle_beta   90.00
_cell.angle_gamma   90.00
#
_symmetry.space_group_name_H-M   'P 1'
#
loop_
_entity.id
_entity.type
_entity.pdbx_description
1 polymer ?
#
loop_
_entity_poly.entity_id
_entity_poly.type
_entity_poly.pdbx_seq_one_letter_code
_entity_poly.pdbx_strand_id
1 'polypeptide(L)'
;MLSLSLLYSTSYFQLEALIANDGKDVEIQSVIAEVPDILHRCVKRDEAALLIAQKVFRSLYENASKSTYVTWLLATLAAIRDVCKLIAKEITSWVIYSEEENKFNLDIVTGLIRSEILNLGDYDVHLAKIIDSGRNKTATEFAISLVQTLITQEPSGVSELCNVVDALSKLAIRPGSPESLQQLIEIAKSNFKNAASFAAMKDEKVLSGRPSSVYKEENDSAFADAVSFQDQVAVLFSDWCHICDHPTMGDSAYSHYIVQLQQHGLLKGDDLTDRFFHTLTELAITHAVVSEQVIAPGGMSQQPAQQLQISYFSIDSYSKLVTLMFKYGVDLGPNKGSLLLK
;
A
#
# COMPACT_ATOMS: atom_id res chain seq x y z
N MET A 1 20.15 27.21 -20.05
CA MET A 1 20.76 27.08 -18.71
C MET A 1 19.97 27.94 -17.71
N LEU A 2 18.65 27.73 -17.62
CA LEU A 2 17.85 28.28 -16.53
C LEU A 2 18.22 27.45 -15.30
N SER A 3 18.79 28.10 -14.29
CA SER A 3 19.51 27.42 -13.22
C SER A 3 18.56 26.50 -12.43
N LEU A 4 19.02 25.28 -12.13
CA LEU A 4 18.32 24.34 -11.24
C LEU A 4 17.83 25.01 -9.94
N SER A 5 18.52 26.05 -9.48
CA SER A 5 18.14 26.86 -8.32
C SER A 5 16.80 27.59 -8.46
N LEU A 6 16.41 28.04 -9.66
CA LEU A 6 15.21 28.85 -9.87
C LEU A 6 13.94 28.00 -9.93
N LEU A 7 13.97 26.85 -10.61
CA LEU A 7 12.85 25.89 -10.60
C LEU A 7 12.68 25.25 -9.21
N TYR A 8 13.79 24.82 -8.58
CA TYR A 8 13.81 24.27 -7.22
C TYR A 8 13.23 25.25 -6.20
N SER A 9 13.61 26.53 -6.30
CA SER A 9 13.15 27.57 -5.38
C SER A 9 11.72 28.06 -5.66
N THR A 10 11.08 27.72 -6.78
CA THR A 10 9.73 28.22 -7.05
C THR A 10 8.69 27.19 -6.62
N SER A 11 8.82 25.93 -7.06
CA SER A 11 7.83 24.90 -6.76
C SER A 11 7.83 24.44 -5.30
N TYR A 12 9.01 24.33 -4.69
CA TYR A 12 9.08 23.96 -3.28
C TYR A 12 8.60 25.11 -2.37
N PHE A 13 8.86 26.38 -2.73
CA PHE A 13 8.28 27.52 -2.00
C PHE A 13 6.77 27.62 -2.18
N GLN A 14 6.23 27.22 -3.34
CA GLN A 14 4.79 27.11 -3.54
C GLN A 14 4.19 26.02 -2.64
N LEU A 15 4.85 24.85 -2.52
CA LEU A 15 4.44 23.80 -1.59
C LEU A 15 4.53 24.27 -0.13
N GLU A 16 5.64 24.89 0.30
CA GLU A 16 5.75 25.46 1.65
C GLU A 16 4.71 26.54 1.93
N ALA A 17 4.45 27.44 0.97
CA ALA A 17 3.48 28.52 1.14
C ALA A 17 2.04 27.99 1.19
N LEU A 18 1.69 26.99 0.39
CA LEU A 18 0.36 26.39 0.41
C LEU A 18 0.13 25.59 1.69
N ILE A 19 1.15 24.86 2.14
CA ILE A 19 1.00 24.08 3.36
C ILE A 19 1.07 24.97 4.62
N ALA A 20 1.87 26.04 4.63
CA ALA A 20 1.92 26.99 5.74
C ALA A 20 0.62 27.81 5.91
N ASN A 21 -0.23 27.88 4.88
CA ASN A 21 -1.46 28.68 4.87
C ASN A 21 -2.75 27.87 5.09
N ASP A 22 -2.68 26.61 5.55
CA ASP A 22 -3.85 25.71 5.63
C ASP A 22 -4.64 25.69 4.31
N GLY A 23 -3.91 25.54 3.19
CA GLY A 23 -4.51 25.37 1.87
C GLY A 23 -5.51 24.22 1.87
N LYS A 24 -6.53 24.27 1.01
CA LYS A 24 -7.51 23.19 0.92
C LYS A 24 -6.80 21.89 0.55
N ASP A 25 -7.20 20.76 1.14
CA ASP A 25 -6.61 19.43 0.89
C ASP A 25 -6.41 19.15 -0.60
N VAL A 26 -7.39 19.52 -1.44
CA VAL A 26 -7.36 19.33 -2.90
C VAL A 26 -6.23 20.12 -3.57
N GLU A 27 -5.96 21.34 -3.12
CA GLU A 27 -4.90 22.19 -3.67
C GLU A 27 -3.53 21.62 -3.28
N ILE A 28 -3.38 21.15 -2.04
CA ILE A 28 -2.13 20.54 -1.56
C ILE A 28 -1.85 19.22 -2.30
N GLN A 29 -2.87 18.36 -2.46
CA GLN A 29 -2.75 17.11 -3.20
C GLN A 29 -2.39 17.34 -4.67
N SER A 30 -2.97 18.37 -5.31
CA SER A 30 -2.60 18.73 -6.69
C SER A 30 -1.12 19.08 -6.79
N VAL A 31 -0.57 19.85 -5.84
CA VAL A 31 0.85 20.19 -5.87
C VAL A 31 1.74 18.98 -5.60
N ILE A 32 1.35 18.10 -4.68
CA ILE A 32 2.07 16.85 -4.42
C ILE A 32 2.11 15.98 -5.69
N ALA A 33 0.99 15.88 -6.41
CA ALA A 33 0.90 15.12 -7.66
C ALA A 33 1.76 15.72 -8.80
N GLU A 34 2.08 17.01 -8.75
CA GLU A 34 2.99 17.65 -9.72
C GLU A 34 4.48 17.40 -9.41
N VAL A 35 4.84 17.01 -8.17
CA VAL A 35 6.24 16.79 -7.77
C VAL A 35 6.96 15.80 -8.69
N PRO A 36 6.39 14.63 -9.03
CA PRO A 36 7.00 13.71 -10.01
C PRO A 36 7.31 14.38 -11.34
N ASP A 37 6.36 15.10 -11.93
CA ASP A 37 6.52 15.75 -13.24
C ASP A 37 7.60 16.83 -13.21
N ILE A 38 7.67 17.60 -12.12
CA ILE A 38 8.71 18.61 -11.91
C ILE A 38 10.09 17.95 -11.84
N LEU A 39 10.21 16.84 -11.12
CA LEU A 39 11.46 16.09 -11.02
C LEU A 39 11.88 15.52 -12.38
N HIS A 40 10.96 15.01 -13.19
CA HIS A 40 11.26 14.50 -14.53
C HIS A 40 11.77 15.58 -15.49
N ARG A 41 11.41 16.85 -15.29
CA ARG A 41 11.92 17.98 -16.07
C ARG A 41 13.31 18.45 -15.62
N CYS A 42 13.83 17.95 -14.49
CA CYS A 42 15.14 18.35 -13.97
C CYS A 42 16.28 17.60 -14.68
N VAL A 43 17.29 18.34 -15.17
CA VAL A 43 18.48 17.75 -15.81
C VAL A 43 19.25 16.84 -14.86
N LYS A 44 19.30 17.19 -13.57
CA LYS A 44 19.90 16.39 -12.50
C LYS A 44 18.83 15.92 -11.52
N ARG A 45 17.95 15.06 -12.00
CA ARG A 45 16.77 14.57 -11.26
C ARG A 45 17.10 14.02 -9.88
N ASP A 46 18.09 13.15 -9.75
CA ASP A 46 18.41 12.49 -8.47
C ASP A 46 18.95 13.48 -7.44
N GLU A 47 19.81 14.42 -7.88
CA GLU A 47 20.32 15.52 -7.03
C GLU A 47 19.18 16.43 -6.57
N ALA A 48 18.26 16.78 -7.48
CA ALA A 48 17.08 17.59 -7.15
C ALA A 48 16.14 16.86 -6.17
N ALA A 49 15.87 15.59 -6.41
CA ALA A 49 15.03 14.76 -5.55
C ALA A 49 15.60 14.68 -4.12
N LEU A 50 16.92 14.49 -3.99
CA LEU A 50 17.58 14.46 -2.68
C LEU A 50 17.49 15.79 -1.95
N LEU A 51 17.72 16.91 -2.62
CA LEU A 51 17.62 18.23 -1.99
C LEU A 51 16.19 18.54 -1.52
N ILE A 52 15.19 18.22 -2.33
CA ILE A 52 13.78 18.38 -1.96
C ILE A 52 13.46 17.46 -0.77
N ALA A 53 13.82 16.17 -0.87
CA ALA A 53 13.59 15.21 0.20
C ALA A 53 14.25 15.62 1.52
N GLN A 54 15.47 16.17 1.50
CA GLN A 54 16.14 16.70 2.69
C GLN A 54 15.34 17.83 3.35
N LYS A 55 14.80 18.74 2.54
CA LYS A 55 14.03 19.88 3.07
C LYS A 55 12.67 19.43 3.64
N VAL A 56 11.97 18.54 2.93
CA VAL A 56 10.73 17.91 3.41
C VAL A 56 10.97 17.10 4.69
N PHE A 57 12.04 16.30 4.73
CA PHE A 57 12.42 15.50 5.90
C PHE A 57 12.70 16.38 7.13
N ARG A 58 13.37 17.52 6.97
CA ARG A 58 13.57 18.47 8.07
C ARG A 58 12.25 19.05 8.56
N SER A 59 11.39 19.47 7.62
CA SER A 59 10.07 20.02 7.93
C SER A 59 9.18 19.02 8.70
N LEU A 60 9.35 17.71 8.44
CA LEU A 60 8.64 16.63 9.12
C LEU A 60 8.84 16.68 10.63
N TYR A 61 10.09 16.87 11.07
CA TYR A 61 10.44 16.97 12.49
C TYR A 61 10.12 18.34 13.08
N GLU A 62 10.32 19.42 12.32
CA GLU A 62 9.95 20.79 12.75
C GLU A 62 8.43 20.94 12.99
N ASN A 63 7.62 20.09 12.35
CA ASN A 63 6.15 20.16 12.40
C ASN A 63 5.52 18.87 12.96
N ALA A 64 6.25 18.07 13.73
CA ALA A 64 5.80 16.78 14.25
C ALA A 64 4.46 16.82 15.01
N SER A 65 4.10 17.97 15.62
CA SER A 65 2.84 18.15 16.35
C SER A 65 1.61 18.43 15.46
N LYS A 66 1.81 18.68 14.16
CA LYS A 66 0.75 19.04 13.21
C LYS A 66 0.40 17.83 12.34
N SER A 67 -0.46 16.94 12.83
CA SER A 67 -0.78 15.64 12.20
C SER A 67 -1.14 15.73 10.71
N THR A 68 -1.99 16.69 10.31
CA THR A 68 -2.35 16.89 8.91
C THR A 68 -1.15 17.31 8.06
N TYR A 69 -0.31 18.21 8.57
CA TYR A 69 0.89 18.64 7.87
C TYR A 69 1.90 17.49 7.70
N VAL A 70 2.12 16.71 8.75
CA VAL A 70 2.96 15.50 8.70
C VAL A 70 2.47 14.55 7.61
N THR A 71 1.16 14.36 7.49
CA THR A 71 0.55 13.51 6.44
C THR A 71 0.90 14.00 5.03
N TRP A 72 0.81 15.32 4.77
CA TRP A 72 1.18 15.89 3.47
C TRP A 72 2.68 15.81 3.18
N LEU A 73 3.53 15.99 4.19
CA LEU A 73 4.98 15.86 4.04
C LEU A 73 5.37 14.41 3.73
N LEU A 74 4.75 13.44 4.38
CA LEU A 74 4.93 12.01 4.07
C LEU A 74 4.48 11.68 2.64
N ALA A 75 3.32 12.17 2.22
CA ALA A 75 2.83 12.00 0.85
C ALA A 75 3.77 12.64 -0.19
N THR A 76 4.37 13.79 0.14
CA THR A 76 5.40 14.42 -0.70
C THR A 76 6.64 13.53 -0.83
N LEU A 77 7.14 12.97 0.28
CA LEU A 77 8.28 12.04 0.24
C LEU A 77 7.96 10.78 -0.56
N ALA A 78 6.74 10.25 -0.45
CA ALA A 78 6.28 9.10 -1.24
C ALA A 78 6.28 9.42 -2.75
N ALA A 79 5.76 10.59 -3.14
CA ALA A 79 5.78 11.03 -4.53
C ALA A 79 7.22 11.18 -5.09
N ILE A 80 8.17 11.65 -4.27
CA ILE A 80 9.59 11.72 -4.67
C ILE A 80 10.17 10.30 -4.84
N ARG A 81 9.81 9.36 -3.95
CA ARG A 81 10.32 7.97 -3.95
C ARG A 81 9.95 7.26 -5.26
N ASP A 82 8.74 7.47 -5.73
CA ASP A 82 8.23 6.83 -6.95
C ASP A 82 9.06 7.21 -8.19
N VAL A 83 9.74 8.36 -8.16
CA VAL A 83 10.63 8.83 -9.21
C VAL A 83 12.11 8.55 -8.91
N CYS A 84 12.53 8.63 -7.65
CA CYS A 84 13.92 8.52 -7.24
C CYS A 84 14.11 7.43 -6.17
N LYS A 85 14.50 6.22 -6.60
CA LYS A 85 14.71 5.06 -5.72
C LYS A 85 15.84 5.24 -4.69
N LEU A 86 16.72 6.21 -4.88
CA LEU A 86 17.82 6.49 -3.94
C LEU A 86 17.32 7.06 -2.61
N ILE A 87 16.17 7.75 -2.60
CA ILE A 87 15.76 8.49 -1.41
C ILE A 87 15.41 7.57 -0.24
N ALA A 88 14.90 6.35 -0.49
CA ALA A 88 14.53 5.43 0.58
C ALA A 88 15.75 5.06 1.44
N LYS A 89 16.88 4.79 0.77
CA LYS A 89 18.16 4.52 1.44
C LYS A 89 18.68 5.74 2.21
N GLU A 90 18.60 6.92 1.61
CA GLU A 90 19.08 8.16 2.23
C GLU A 90 18.22 8.56 3.43
N ILE A 91 16.89 8.52 3.31
CA ILE A 91 15.95 8.79 4.41
C ILE A 91 16.16 7.80 5.56
N THR A 92 16.33 6.51 5.25
CA THR A 92 16.66 5.50 6.27
C THR A 92 17.95 5.86 7.01
N SER A 93 18.98 6.30 6.27
CA SER A 93 20.23 6.77 6.87
C SER A 93 20.01 8.01 7.74
N TRP A 94 19.23 8.99 7.29
CA TRP A 94 18.95 10.21 8.05
C TRP A 94 18.19 9.91 9.35
N VAL A 95 17.23 8.98 9.35
CA VAL A 95 16.53 8.53 10.56
C VAL A 95 17.48 7.80 11.52
N ILE A 96 18.30 6.88 11.01
CA ILE A 96 19.25 6.11 11.83
C ILE A 96 20.24 7.02 12.55
N TYR A 97 20.79 8.00 11.82
CA TYR A 97 21.85 8.89 12.31
C TYR A 97 21.34 10.21 12.90
N SER A 98 20.03 10.46 12.97
CA SER A 98 19.48 11.65 13.62
C SER A 98 19.72 11.62 15.14
N GLU A 99 19.39 12.73 15.80
CA GLU A 99 19.38 12.82 17.27
C GLU A 99 18.33 11.88 17.88
N GLU A 100 18.47 11.54 19.17
CA GLU A 100 17.60 10.55 19.84
C GLU A 100 16.12 10.93 19.82
N GLU A 101 15.80 12.20 20.03
CA GLU A 101 14.42 12.73 19.96
C GLU A 101 13.76 12.50 18.60
N ASN A 102 14.54 12.57 17.52
CA ASN A 102 14.07 12.43 16.16
C ASN A 102 14.02 10.96 15.73
N LYS A 103 15.03 10.16 16.11
CA LYS A 103 15.06 8.74 15.71
C LYS A 103 14.00 7.90 16.42
N PHE A 104 13.53 8.36 17.58
CA PHE A 104 12.48 7.69 18.37
C PHE A 104 11.12 8.38 18.29
N ASN A 105 10.90 9.24 17.28
CA ASN A 105 9.58 9.81 17.04
C ASN A 105 8.66 8.74 16.43
N LEU A 106 7.76 8.19 17.25
CA LEU A 106 6.89 7.07 16.89
C LEU A 106 5.97 7.39 15.70
N ASP A 107 5.35 8.57 15.70
CA ASP A 107 4.39 8.96 14.66
C ASP A 107 5.09 9.11 13.30
N ILE A 108 6.26 9.76 13.30
CA ILE A 108 7.07 9.94 12.09
C ILE A 108 7.59 8.61 11.55
N VAL A 109 8.21 7.78 12.41
CA VAL A 109 8.73 6.48 11.97
C VAL A 109 7.62 5.60 11.44
N THR A 110 6.48 5.53 12.12
CA THR A 110 5.32 4.76 11.65
C THR A 110 4.79 5.30 10.33
N GLY A 111 4.72 6.62 10.16
CA GLY A 111 4.32 7.25 8.90
C GLY A 111 5.27 6.97 7.73
N LEU A 112 6.58 6.92 7.98
CA LEU A 112 7.59 6.57 6.99
C LEU A 112 7.53 5.09 6.57
N ILE A 113 7.18 4.21 7.50
CA ILE A 113 6.95 2.77 7.24
C ILE A 113 5.69 2.60 6.36
N ARG A 114 4.58 3.24 6.74
CA ARG A 114 3.30 3.24 5.97
C ARG A 114 3.44 3.72 4.56
N SER A 115 4.26 4.75 4.41
CA SER A 115 4.51 5.34 3.12
C SER A 115 5.51 4.51 2.31
N GLU A 116 6.01 3.37 2.82
CA GLU A 116 7.02 2.51 2.21
C GLU A 116 8.26 3.31 1.74
N ILE A 117 8.67 4.31 2.55
CA ILE A 117 9.85 5.15 2.30
C ILE A 117 11.05 4.63 3.10
N LEU A 118 10.79 4.06 4.28
CA LEU A 118 11.83 3.50 5.14
C LEU A 118 12.22 2.10 4.67
N ASN A 119 13.52 1.85 4.49
CA ASN A 119 14.01 0.49 4.27
C ASN A 119 13.94 -0.28 5.59
N LEU A 120 12.89 -1.07 5.75
CA LEU A 120 12.62 -1.84 6.98
C LEU A 120 13.73 -2.82 7.32
N GLY A 121 14.37 -3.46 6.33
CA GLY A 121 15.45 -4.41 6.59
C GLY A 121 16.68 -3.76 7.24
N ASP A 122 17.12 -2.61 6.72
CA ASP A 122 18.25 -1.86 7.28
C ASP A 122 17.89 -1.27 8.66
N TYR A 123 16.66 -0.76 8.78
CA TYR A 123 16.15 -0.18 10.01
C TYR A 123 15.98 -1.22 11.13
N ASP A 124 15.45 -2.40 10.82
CA ASP A 124 15.29 -3.54 11.74
C ASP A 124 16.63 -3.95 12.37
N VAL A 125 17.66 -4.17 11.53
CA VAL A 125 19.00 -4.53 11.99
C VAL A 125 19.60 -3.43 12.87
N HIS A 126 19.41 -2.16 12.52
CA HIS A 126 19.93 -1.05 13.30
C HIS A 126 19.20 -0.90 14.64
N LEU A 127 17.86 -0.92 14.64
CA LEU A 127 17.04 -0.79 15.85
C LEU A 127 17.32 -1.94 16.83
N ALA A 128 17.45 -3.17 16.34
CA ALA A 128 17.82 -4.33 17.17
C ALA A 128 19.18 -4.16 17.85
N LYS A 129 20.17 -3.56 17.16
CA LYS A 129 21.49 -3.27 17.75
C LYS A 129 21.42 -2.24 18.86
N ILE A 130 20.66 -1.15 18.67
CA ILE A 130 20.59 -0.08 19.67
C ILE A 130 19.74 -0.43 20.90
N ILE A 131 18.79 -1.36 20.80
CA ILE A 131 18.12 -1.96 21.98
C ILE A 131 19.15 -2.55 22.95
N ASP A 132 20.25 -3.08 22.41
CA ASP A 132 21.44 -3.48 23.15
C ASP A 132 21.14 -4.41 24.34
N SER A 133 20.36 -5.46 24.08
CA SER A 133 19.91 -6.41 25.11
C SER A 133 19.22 -5.73 26.31
N GLY A 134 18.48 -4.64 26.05
CA GLY A 134 17.72 -3.88 27.04
C GLY A 134 18.56 -2.88 27.84
N ARG A 135 19.84 -2.68 27.49
CA ARG A 135 20.69 -1.67 28.14
C ARG A 135 20.25 -0.26 27.77
N ASN A 136 19.80 -0.06 26.53
CA ASN A 136 19.19 1.19 26.11
C ASN A 136 17.67 1.14 26.39
N LYS A 137 17.26 1.72 27.51
CA LYS A 137 15.85 1.72 27.94
C LYS A 137 14.96 2.47 26.94
N THR A 138 15.39 3.65 26.50
CA THR A 138 14.66 4.50 25.53
C THR A 138 14.41 3.75 24.22
N ALA A 139 15.46 3.14 23.64
CA ALA A 139 15.32 2.37 22.41
C ALA A 139 14.42 1.14 22.59
N THR A 140 14.47 0.50 23.77
CA THR A 140 13.64 -0.66 24.10
C THR A 140 12.16 -0.26 24.19
N GLU A 141 11.84 0.81 24.93
CA GLU A 141 10.47 1.34 25.08
C GLU A 141 9.90 1.78 23.73
N PHE A 142 10.73 2.47 22.92
CA PHE A 142 10.38 2.85 21.57
C PHE A 142 10.09 1.62 20.69
N ALA A 143 10.95 0.61 20.70
CA ALA A 143 10.77 -0.60 19.89
C ALA A 143 9.50 -1.37 20.28
N ILE A 144 9.19 -1.47 21.58
CA ILE A 144 7.93 -2.07 22.06
C ILE A 144 6.74 -1.29 21.51
N SER A 145 6.76 0.04 21.63
CA SER A 145 5.69 0.92 21.15
C SER A 145 5.50 0.83 19.64
N LEU A 146 6.60 0.76 18.88
CA LEU A 146 6.58 0.61 17.43
C LEU A 146 5.96 -0.72 17.01
N VAL A 147 6.42 -1.85 17.58
CA VAL A 147 5.87 -3.18 17.27
C VAL A 147 4.38 -3.24 17.65
N GLN A 148 4.00 -2.71 18.80
CA GLN A 148 2.59 -2.65 19.21
C GLN A 148 1.75 -1.84 18.21
N THR A 149 2.25 -0.69 17.77
CA THR A 149 1.58 0.20 16.82
C THR A 149 1.40 -0.47 15.47
N LEU A 150 2.44 -1.12 14.95
CA LEU A 150 2.37 -1.85 13.69
C LEU A 150 1.43 -3.05 13.78
N ILE A 151 1.46 -3.85 14.86
CA ILE A 151 0.48 -4.95 15.03
C ILE A 151 -0.96 -4.44 15.02
N THR A 152 -1.22 -3.31 15.68
CA THR A 152 -2.57 -2.79 15.86
C THR A 152 -3.10 -2.10 14.61
N GLN A 153 -2.24 -1.39 13.89
CA GLN A 153 -2.66 -0.51 12.80
C GLN A 153 -2.24 -1.02 11.41
N GLU A 154 -1.22 -1.89 11.31
CA GLU A 154 -0.60 -2.29 10.04
C GLU A 154 0.21 -3.61 10.14
N PRO A 155 -0.48 -4.77 10.05
CA PRO A 155 0.15 -6.07 10.33
C PRO A 155 1.29 -6.45 9.38
N SER A 156 1.31 -5.91 8.15
CA SER A 156 2.33 -6.18 7.13
C SER A 156 3.71 -5.67 7.55
N GLY A 157 3.80 -4.45 8.10
CA GLY A 157 5.09 -3.83 8.49
C GLY A 157 5.80 -4.57 9.64
N VAL A 158 5.06 -5.34 10.46
CA VAL A 158 5.64 -6.17 11.52
C VAL A 158 6.47 -7.30 10.93
N SER A 159 6.08 -7.85 9.78
CA SER A 159 6.66 -9.05 9.19
C SER A 159 8.13 -8.89 8.74
N GLU A 160 8.62 -7.66 8.64
CA GLU A 160 10.00 -7.33 8.27
C GLU A 160 10.87 -6.96 9.49
N LEU A 161 10.28 -6.80 10.69
CA LEU A 161 10.98 -6.42 11.92
C LEU A 161 11.47 -7.64 12.74
N CYS A 162 12.02 -8.65 12.06
CA CYS A 162 12.43 -9.91 12.67
C CYS A 162 13.50 -9.72 13.76
N ASN A 163 14.54 -8.94 13.49
CA ASN A 163 15.66 -8.77 14.44
C ASN A 163 15.23 -7.99 15.69
N VAL A 164 14.35 -7.00 15.53
CA VAL A 164 13.77 -6.24 16.64
C VAL A 164 12.90 -7.13 17.50
N VAL A 165 12.00 -7.93 16.89
CA VAL A 165 11.15 -8.86 17.64
C VAL A 165 11.99 -9.93 18.35
N ASP A 166 13.06 -10.44 17.74
CA ASP A 166 13.99 -11.37 18.38
C ASP A 166 14.75 -10.73 19.56
N ALA A 167 15.20 -9.49 19.41
CA ALA A 167 15.84 -8.73 20.48
C ALA A 167 14.89 -8.55 21.67
N LEU A 168 13.64 -8.16 21.42
CA LEU A 168 12.60 -8.01 22.45
C LEU A 168 12.19 -9.36 23.06
N SER A 169 12.13 -10.44 22.26
CA SER A 169 11.82 -11.79 22.76
C SER A 169 12.84 -12.27 23.79
N LYS A 170 14.13 -11.94 23.60
CA LYS A 170 15.18 -12.26 24.59
C LYS A 170 14.99 -11.50 25.90
N LEU A 171 14.37 -10.31 25.86
CA LEU A 171 14.05 -9.53 27.05
C LEU A 171 12.80 -10.06 27.76
N ALA A 172 11.81 -10.53 27.00
CA ALA A 172 10.55 -11.06 27.51
C ALA A 172 10.70 -12.37 28.33
N ILE A 173 11.85 -13.05 28.24
CA ILE A 173 12.15 -14.28 28.99
C ILE A 173 12.85 -13.97 30.32
N ARG A 174 13.32 -12.73 30.53
CA ARG A 174 14.05 -12.37 31.75
C ARG A 174 13.12 -12.32 32.96
N PRO A 175 13.58 -12.76 34.15
CA PRO A 175 12.79 -12.66 35.36
C PRO A 175 12.44 -11.19 35.65
N GLY A 176 11.15 -10.90 35.80
CA GLY A 176 10.61 -9.55 36.02
C GLY A 176 10.12 -8.84 34.75
N SER A 177 10.13 -9.49 33.58
CA SER A 177 9.51 -8.94 32.36
C SER A 177 7.98 -8.87 32.47
N PRO A 178 7.32 -7.83 31.94
CA PRO A 178 5.86 -7.73 31.95
C PRO A 178 5.21 -8.77 31.02
N GLU A 179 4.09 -9.34 31.45
CA GLU A 179 3.30 -10.32 30.67
C GLU A 179 2.81 -9.73 29.33
N SER A 180 2.51 -8.43 29.29
CA SER A 180 2.10 -7.72 28.08
C SER A 180 3.15 -7.77 26.98
N LEU A 181 4.44 -7.74 27.35
CA LEU A 181 5.53 -7.89 26.37
C LEU A 181 5.56 -9.31 25.80
N GLN A 182 5.35 -10.33 26.63
CA GLN A 182 5.30 -11.72 26.15
C GLN A 182 4.14 -11.91 25.17
N GLN A 183 2.95 -11.37 25.48
CA GLN A 183 1.79 -11.42 24.60
C GLN A 183 2.04 -10.71 23.26
N LEU A 184 2.65 -9.52 23.30
CA LEU A 184 2.99 -8.76 22.09
C LEU A 184 3.96 -9.52 21.18
N ILE A 185 4.96 -10.19 21.76
CA ILE A 185 5.93 -10.98 20.99
C ILE A 185 5.29 -12.22 20.37
N GLU A 186 4.37 -12.89 21.06
CA GLU A 186 3.63 -14.01 20.49
C GLU A 186 2.75 -13.59 19.30
N ILE A 187 2.06 -12.44 19.40
CA ILE A 187 1.27 -11.87 18.29
C ILE A 187 2.19 -11.46 17.13
N ALA A 188 3.33 -10.86 17.41
CA ALA A 188 4.31 -10.53 16.37
C ALA A 188 4.76 -11.82 15.64
N LYS A 189 5.16 -12.85 16.40
CA LYS A 189 5.59 -14.17 15.90
C LYS A 189 4.55 -14.88 15.05
N SER A 190 3.26 -14.80 15.40
CA SER A 190 2.20 -15.38 14.58
C SER A 190 2.06 -14.65 13.24
N ASN A 191 2.19 -13.32 13.21
CA ASN A 191 2.18 -12.53 11.97
C ASN A 191 3.33 -12.92 11.03
N PHE A 192 4.55 -13.16 11.53
CA PHE A 192 5.65 -13.65 10.70
C PHE A 192 5.37 -15.04 10.11
N LYS A 193 4.77 -15.96 10.89
CA LYS A 193 4.45 -17.31 10.39
C LYS A 193 3.41 -17.26 9.28
N ASN A 194 2.41 -16.39 9.43
CA ASN A 194 1.42 -16.15 8.39
C ASN A 194 2.12 -15.56 7.14
N ALA A 195 2.91 -14.50 7.28
CA ALA A 195 3.66 -13.90 6.16
C ALA A 195 4.62 -14.90 5.47
N ALA A 196 5.32 -15.74 6.23
CA ALA A 196 6.22 -16.76 5.72
C ALA A 196 5.47 -17.89 5.00
N SER A 197 4.27 -18.27 5.45
CA SER A 197 3.42 -19.24 4.73
C SER A 197 2.95 -18.69 3.37
N PHE A 198 2.66 -17.38 3.29
CA PHE A 198 2.39 -16.68 2.04
C PHE A 198 3.63 -16.59 1.12
N ALA A 199 4.82 -16.35 1.69
CA ALA A 199 6.07 -16.29 0.92
C ALA A 199 6.56 -17.67 0.46
N ALA A 200 6.37 -18.73 1.24
CA ALA A 200 6.78 -20.09 0.91
C ALA A 200 5.96 -20.70 -0.25
N MET A 201 4.69 -20.31 -0.40
CA MET A 201 3.91 -20.66 -1.62
C MET A 201 4.47 -19.99 -2.89
N LYS A 202 5.32 -18.96 -2.75
CA LYS A 202 5.99 -18.27 -3.85
C LYS A 202 7.37 -18.86 -4.18
N ASP A 203 7.95 -19.71 -3.31
CA ASP A 203 9.36 -20.14 -3.37
C ASP A 203 9.55 -21.68 -3.40
N GLU A 204 8.54 -22.45 -3.85
CA GLU A 204 8.64 -23.89 -4.10
C GLU A 204 8.90 -24.19 -5.60
N LYS A 205 10.01 -23.69 -6.14
CA LYS A 205 10.49 -24.19 -7.45
C LYS A 205 12.01 -24.18 -7.62
N VAL A 206 12.77 -24.63 -6.61
CA VAL A 206 14.21 -24.92 -6.82
C VAL A 206 14.62 -26.13 -5.98
N LEU A 207 14.89 -27.28 -6.66
CA LEU A 207 15.98 -28.25 -6.43
C LEU A 207 15.59 -29.71 -6.75
N SER A 208 15.94 -30.19 -7.96
CA SER A 208 16.45 -31.55 -8.19
C SER A 208 17.18 -31.63 -9.54
N GLY A 209 18.34 -32.29 -9.58
CA GLY A 209 19.45 -31.96 -10.49
C GLY A 209 19.71 -32.87 -11.72
N ARG A 210 20.32 -32.21 -12.75
CA ARG A 210 21.34 -32.59 -13.77
C ARG A 210 21.24 -33.91 -14.61
N PRO A 211 21.94 -34.02 -15.79
CA PRO A 211 22.52 -33.00 -16.69
C PRO A 211 22.16 -33.16 -18.19
N SER A 212 22.03 -32.04 -18.93
CA SER A 212 22.64 -31.78 -20.27
C SER A 212 21.79 -30.88 -21.18
N SER A 213 22.41 -29.75 -21.53
CA SER A 213 22.44 -29.09 -22.85
C SER A 213 21.19 -28.39 -23.40
N VAL A 214 21.36 -27.07 -23.61
CA VAL A 214 20.82 -26.23 -24.71
C VAL A 214 19.40 -25.65 -24.50
N TYR A 215 19.40 -24.36 -24.10
CA TYR A 215 18.41 -23.27 -24.23
C TYR A 215 16.88 -23.57 -24.23
N LYS A 216 16.14 -23.07 -23.22
CA LYS A 216 14.68 -22.76 -23.21
C LYS A 216 14.44 -21.59 -22.23
N GLU A 217 13.79 -20.47 -22.55
CA GLU A 217 12.37 -20.24 -22.86
C GLU A 217 11.41 -20.87 -21.83
N GLU A 218 11.31 -20.26 -20.65
CA GLU A 218 10.22 -20.50 -19.67
C GLU A 218 9.88 -19.19 -18.94
N ASN A 219 8.95 -18.38 -19.47
CA ASN A 219 8.26 -17.35 -18.68
C ASN A 219 6.79 -17.09 -19.09
N ASP A 220 6.20 -17.89 -19.99
CA ASP A 220 4.84 -17.60 -20.49
C ASP A 220 3.71 -18.21 -19.64
N SER A 221 3.94 -19.26 -18.84
CA SER A 221 2.82 -20.00 -18.23
C SER A 221 2.22 -19.36 -16.97
N ALA A 222 3.04 -18.79 -16.07
CA ALA A 222 2.53 -18.19 -14.82
C ALA A 222 1.92 -16.80 -15.03
N PHE A 223 2.43 -16.06 -16.02
CA PHE A 223 1.81 -14.82 -16.48
C PHE A 223 0.48 -15.11 -17.21
N ALA A 224 0.44 -16.17 -18.03
CA ALA A 224 -0.81 -16.62 -18.64
C ALA A 224 -1.85 -17.04 -17.60
N ASP A 225 -1.48 -17.74 -16.53
CA ASP A 225 -2.44 -18.14 -15.48
C ASP A 225 -2.99 -16.91 -14.70
N ALA A 226 -2.15 -15.92 -14.39
CA ALA A 226 -2.60 -14.70 -13.73
C ALA A 226 -3.49 -13.82 -14.61
N VAL A 227 -3.12 -13.67 -15.90
CA VAL A 227 -3.93 -12.95 -16.90
C VAL A 227 -5.25 -13.69 -17.14
N SER A 228 -5.23 -15.03 -17.20
CA SER A 228 -6.44 -15.84 -17.40
C SER A 228 -7.44 -15.71 -16.25
N PHE A 229 -6.96 -15.53 -15.02
CA PHE A 229 -7.83 -15.29 -13.87
C PHE A 229 -8.44 -13.88 -13.91
N GLN A 230 -7.65 -12.86 -14.24
CA GLN A 230 -8.17 -11.50 -14.39
C GLN A 230 -9.23 -11.42 -15.49
N ASP A 231 -9.01 -12.08 -16.64
CA ASP A 231 -9.98 -12.17 -17.72
C ASP A 231 -11.27 -12.89 -17.28
N GLN A 232 -11.14 -13.96 -16.48
CA GLN A 232 -12.29 -14.66 -15.91
C GLN A 232 -13.11 -13.75 -14.98
N VAL A 233 -12.45 -12.99 -14.10
CA VAL A 233 -13.13 -12.05 -13.19
C VAL A 233 -13.75 -10.88 -13.96
N ALA A 234 -13.12 -10.43 -15.05
CA ALA A 234 -13.69 -9.40 -15.93
C ALA A 234 -14.99 -9.86 -16.61
N VAL A 235 -15.04 -11.11 -17.09
CA VAL A 235 -16.28 -11.70 -17.64
C VAL A 235 -17.37 -11.77 -16.58
N LEU A 236 -17.04 -12.28 -15.37
CA LEU A 236 -18.00 -12.32 -14.26
C LEU A 236 -18.51 -10.91 -13.91
N PHE A 237 -17.63 -9.92 -13.83
CA PHE A 237 -18.04 -8.56 -13.51
C PHE A 237 -18.94 -7.94 -14.60
N SER A 238 -18.63 -8.18 -15.87
CA SER A 238 -19.46 -7.74 -16.99
C SER A 238 -20.84 -8.38 -16.98
N ASP A 239 -20.92 -9.70 -16.72
CA ASP A 239 -22.19 -10.42 -16.59
C ASP A 239 -23.03 -9.86 -15.43
N TRP A 240 -22.39 -9.55 -14.30
CA TRP A 240 -23.05 -8.92 -13.16
C TRP A 240 -23.60 -7.52 -13.48
N CYS A 241 -22.79 -6.68 -14.13
CA CYS A 241 -23.24 -5.37 -14.58
C CYS A 241 -24.43 -5.49 -15.53
N HIS A 242 -24.43 -6.48 -16.44
CA HIS A 242 -25.58 -6.74 -17.32
C HIS A 242 -26.84 -7.12 -16.54
N ILE A 243 -26.71 -7.97 -15.51
CA ILE A 243 -27.81 -8.34 -14.61
C ILE A 243 -28.33 -7.12 -13.83
N CYS A 244 -27.46 -6.15 -13.50
CA CYS A 244 -27.85 -4.90 -12.83
C CYS A 244 -28.55 -3.89 -13.74
N ASP A 245 -28.23 -3.88 -15.04
CA ASP A 245 -28.80 -2.95 -16.03
C ASP A 245 -30.23 -3.33 -16.48
N HIS A 246 -30.62 -4.60 -16.30
CA HIS A 246 -31.95 -5.07 -16.68
C HIS A 246 -33.02 -4.82 -15.61
N PRO A 247 -34.01 -3.94 -15.85
CA PRO A 247 -35.03 -3.57 -14.85
C PRO A 247 -36.06 -4.68 -14.55
N THR A 248 -36.00 -5.82 -15.27
CA THR A 248 -36.91 -6.97 -15.10
C THR A 248 -36.28 -8.14 -14.33
N MET A 249 -34.96 -8.10 -14.09
CA MET A 249 -34.27 -9.11 -13.30
C MET A 249 -34.44 -8.80 -11.80
N GLY A 250 -35.40 -9.49 -11.16
CA GLY A 250 -35.66 -9.36 -9.72
C GLY A 250 -34.68 -10.15 -8.84
N ASP A 251 -34.98 -10.21 -7.53
CA ASP A 251 -34.17 -10.85 -6.48
C ASP A 251 -33.71 -12.30 -6.78
N SER A 252 -34.44 -13.03 -7.62
CA SER A 252 -34.07 -14.39 -8.03
C SER A 252 -32.86 -14.46 -8.96
N ALA A 253 -32.64 -13.45 -9.81
CA ALA A 253 -31.46 -13.41 -10.69
C ALA A 253 -30.20 -13.09 -9.88
N TYR A 254 -30.34 -12.17 -8.90
CA TYR A 254 -29.28 -11.83 -7.96
C TYR A 254 -28.89 -13.04 -7.10
N SER A 255 -29.84 -13.75 -6.51
CA SER A 255 -29.54 -14.92 -5.67
C SER A 255 -28.88 -16.05 -6.47
N HIS A 256 -29.34 -16.32 -7.69
CA HIS A 256 -28.73 -17.32 -8.57
C HIS A 256 -27.27 -16.97 -8.90
N TYR A 257 -26.99 -15.70 -9.17
CA TYR A 257 -25.65 -15.23 -9.46
C TYR A 257 -24.70 -15.38 -8.26
N ILE A 258 -25.15 -15.09 -7.04
CA ILE A 258 -24.34 -15.31 -5.84
C ILE A 258 -24.03 -16.80 -5.64
N VAL A 259 -25.00 -17.69 -5.87
CA VAL A 259 -24.79 -19.14 -5.78
C VAL A 259 -23.77 -19.63 -6.82
N GLN A 260 -23.77 -19.06 -8.03
CA GLN A 260 -22.79 -19.37 -9.06
C GLN A 260 -21.36 -18.98 -8.62
N LEU A 261 -21.18 -17.79 -8.03
CA LEU A 261 -19.88 -17.36 -7.49
C LEU A 261 -19.40 -18.30 -6.35
N GLN A 262 -20.32 -18.80 -5.52
CA GLN A 262 -20.01 -19.77 -4.47
C GLN A 262 -19.58 -21.12 -5.04
N GLN A 263 -20.26 -21.61 -6.09
CA GLN A 263 -19.93 -22.87 -6.77
C GLN A 263 -18.56 -22.81 -7.46
N HIS A 264 -18.18 -21.66 -8.00
CA HIS A 264 -16.82 -21.40 -8.50
C HIS A 264 -15.77 -21.33 -7.39
N GLY A 265 -16.19 -21.39 -6.12
CA GLY A 265 -15.30 -21.35 -4.96
C GLY A 265 -14.68 -19.99 -4.70
N LEU A 266 -15.22 -18.92 -5.30
CA LEU A 266 -14.67 -17.58 -5.17
C LEU A 266 -14.97 -16.95 -3.80
N LEU A 267 -15.93 -17.49 -3.03
CA LEU A 267 -16.42 -16.90 -1.78
C LEU A 267 -16.09 -17.74 -0.53
N LYS A 268 -14.93 -18.41 -0.53
CA LYS A 268 -14.50 -19.29 0.57
C LYS A 268 -13.78 -18.57 1.70
N GLY A 269 -13.36 -17.31 1.48
CA GLY A 269 -12.60 -16.52 2.44
C GLY A 269 -11.10 -16.88 2.47
N ASP A 270 -10.62 -17.53 1.41
CA ASP A 270 -9.22 -17.84 1.16
C ASP A 270 -8.58 -16.77 0.26
N ASP A 271 -7.31 -16.95 -0.10
CA ASP A 271 -6.56 -15.99 -0.91
C ASP A 271 -7.17 -15.79 -2.31
N LEU A 272 -7.91 -16.78 -2.82
CA LEU A 272 -8.64 -16.68 -4.09
C LEU A 272 -9.80 -15.69 -3.97
N THR A 273 -10.51 -15.70 -2.84
CA THR A 273 -11.52 -14.69 -2.50
C THR A 273 -10.92 -13.30 -2.44
N ASP A 274 -9.75 -13.14 -1.81
CA ASP A 274 -9.09 -11.83 -1.71
C ASP A 274 -8.65 -11.31 -3.09
N ARG A 275 -8.04 -12.17 -3.92
CA ARG A 275 -7.68 -11.83 -5.30
C ARG A 275 -8.89 -11.50 -6.17
N PHE A 276 -10.01 -12.18 -5.96
CA PHE A 276 -11.27 -11.91 -6.64
C PHE A 276 -11.80 -10.51 -6.31
N PHE A 277 -11.88 -10.13 -5.03
CA PHE A 277 -12.36 -8.81 -4.62
C PHE A 277 -11.41 -7.67 -5.02
N HIS A 278 -10.11 -7.90 -4.95
CA HIS A 278 -9.12 -6.94 -5.43
C HIS A 278 -9.29 -6.67 -6.92
N THR A 279 -9.37 -7.73 -7.74
CA THR A 279 -9.57 -7.62 -9.19
C THR A 279 -10.94 -6.97 -9.53
N LEU A 280 -12.00 -7.31 -8.79
CA LEU A 280 -13.31 -6.66 -8.95
C LEU A 280 -13.28 -5.16 -8.65
N THR A 281 -12.54 -4.75 -7.61
CA THR A 281 -12.39 -3.34 -7.23
C THR A 281 -11.64 -2.57 -8.32
N GLU A 282 -10.54 -3.14 -8.83
CA GLU A 282 -9.79 -2.57 -9.95
C GLU A 282 -10.66 -2.42 -11.21
N LEU A 283 -11.45 -3.44 -11.55
CA LEU A 283 -12.36 -3.40 -12.70
C LEU A 283 -13.49 -2.36 -12.53
N ALA A 284 -14.08 -2.26 -11.34
CA ALA A 284 -15.13 -1.28 -11.05
C ALA A 284 -14.61 0.15 -11.18
N ILE A 285 -13.40 0.43 -10.68
CA ILE A 285 -12.73 1.73 -10.81
C ILE A 285 -12.37 2.00 -12.28
N THR A 286 -11.79 1.02 -12.96
CA THR A 286 -11.43 1.14 -14.38
C THR A 286 -12.66 1.48 -15.22
N HIS A 287 -13.75 0.73 -15.07
CA HIS A 287 -15.00 1.00 -15.81
C HIS A 287 -15.70 2.30 -15.38
N ALA A 288 -15.44 2.82 -14.18
CA ALA A 288 -15.96 4.11 -13.75
C ALA A 288 -15.19 5.29 -14.36
N VAL A 289 -13.90 5.11 -14.69
CA VAL A 289 -12.99 6.14 -15.21
C VAL A 289 -12.88 6.09 -16.74
N VAL A 290 -13.31 5.00 -17.39
CA VAL A 290 -13.35 4.88 -18.85
C VAL A 290 -14.29 5.93 -19.45
N SER A 291 -13.69 6.89 -20.15
CA SER A 291 -14.40 7.85 -21.00
C SER A 291 -15.11 7.10 -22.13
N GLU A 292 -16.43 7.27 -22.27
CA GLU A 292 -17.14 6.86 -23.50
C GLU A 292 -16.56 7.64 -24.69
N GLN A 293 -15.61 7.05 -25.41
CA GLN A 293 -15.31 7.43 -26.79
C GLN A 293 -16.32 6.74 -27.70
N VAL A 294 -17.55 7.26 -27.74
CA VAL A 294 -18.42 7.01 -28.89
C VAL A 294 -17.97 7.97 -29.99
N ILE A 295 -17.05 7.50 -30.84
CA ILE A 295 -16.67 8.18 -32.08
C ILE A 295 -17.87 8.07 -33.03
N ALA A 296 -18.69 9.12 -33.10
CA ALA A 296 -19.59 9.31 -34.24
C ALA A 296 -18.75 9.71 -35.47
N PRO A 297 -18.91 9.02 -36.63
CA PRO A 297 -18.21 9.42 -37.84
C PRO A 297 -18.92 10.61 -38.48
N GLY A 298 -18.37 11.81 -38.29
CA GLY A 298 -18.64 12.98 -39.12
C GLY A 298 -19.13 14.20 -38.36
N GLY A 299 -18.34 15.29 -38.41
CA GLY A 299 -18.79 16.62 -38.03
C GLY A 299 -17.71 17.43 -37.33
N MET A 300 -17.10 18.35 -38.07
CA MET A 300 -16.07 19.29 -37.59
C MET A 300 -16.60 20.18 -36.44
N SER A 301 -15.93 20.17 -35.28
CA SER A 301 -15.66 21.39 -34.49
C SER A 301 -14.75 21.13 -33.28
N GLN A 302 -13.69 21.95 -33.20
CA GLN A 302 -12.93 22.50 -32.07
C GLN A 302 -12.68 21.68 -30.77
N GLN A 303 -11.42 21.75 -30.34
CA GLN A 303 -10.70 20.98 -29.32
C GLN A 303 -10.96 21.44 -27.84
N PRO A 304 -10.39 20.81 -26.79
CA PRO A 304 -11.11 19.88 -25.91
C PRO A 304 -11.13 20.30 -24.42
N ALA A 305 -12.25 20.11 -23.73
CA ALA A 305 -12.26 19.87 -22.29
C ALA A 305 -12.66 18.41 -22.11
N GLN A 306 -11.68 17.52 -21.95
CA GLN A 306 -11.95 16.14 -21.52
C GLN A 306 -12.42 16.18 -20.07
N GLN A 307 -13.71 16.47 -19.87
CA GLN A 307 -14.35 16.22 -18.59
C GLN A 307 -14.35 14.69 -18.42
N LEU A 308 -13.62 14.18 -17.43
CA LEU A 308 -13.78 12.80 -16.97
C LEU A 308 -15.27 12.64 -16.61
N GLN A 309 -16.04 11.96 -17.47
CA GLN A 309 -17.37 11.53 -17.11
C GLN A 309 -17.22 10.24 -16.32
N ILE A 310 -17.29 10.37 -15.00
CA ILE A 310 -17.27 9.22 -14.09
C ILE A 310 -18.63 8.53 -14.20
N SER A 311 -18.65 7.29 -14.68
CA SER A 311 -19.86 6.47 -14.69
C SER A 311 -19.98 5.73 -13.35
N TYR A 312 -20.93 6.17 -12.51
CA TYR A 312 -21.16 5.55 -11.21
C TYR A 312 -21.80 4.16 -11.30
N PHE A 313 -22.31 3.75 -12.47
CA PHE A 313 -23.00 2.48 -12.66
C PHE A 313 -22.15 1.26 -12.26
N SER A 314 -20.86 1.26 -12.62
CA SER A 314 -19.93 0.17 -12.31
C SER A 314 -19.66 0.09 -10.80
N ILE A 315 -19.55 1.24 -10.14
CA ILE A 315 -19.35 1.34 -8.68
C ILE A 315 -20.61 0.90 -7.93
N ASP A 316 -21.79 1.34 -8.38
CA ASP A 316 -23.07 0.97 -7.78
C ASP A 316 -23.36 -0.52 -7.95
N SER A 317 -23.05 -1.08 -9.14
CA SER A 317 -23.15 -2.51 -9.41
C SER A 317 -22.22 -3.30 -8.49
N TYR A 318 -20.97 -2.86 -8.32
CA TYR A 318 -20.02 -3.49 -7.40
C TYR A 318 -20.51 -3.45 -5.94
N SER A 319 -20.95 -2.28 -5.46
CA SER A 319 -21.50 -2.10 -4.10
C SER A 319 -22.70 -3.01 -3.85
N LYS A 320 -23.59 -3.14 -4.85
CA LYS A 320 -24.75 -4.03 -4.80
C LYS A 320 -24.33 -5.50 -4.75
N LEU A 321 -23.31 -5.90 -5.50
CA LEU A 321 -22.77 -7.27 -5.46
C LEU A 321 -22.29 -7.62 -4.05
N VAL A 322 -21.41 -6.78 -3.49
CA VAL A 322 -20.85 -6.95 -2.14
C VAL A 322 -21.98 -7.04 -1.11
N THR A 323 -22.96 -6.14 -1.16
CA THR A 323 -24.12 -6.14 -0.26
C THR A 323 -24.92 -7.43 -0.34
N LEU A 324 -25.13 -7.96 -1.55
CA LEU A 324 -25.89 -9.20 -1.76
C LEU A 324 -25.09 -10.43 -1.36
N MET A 325 -23.77 -10.44 -1.53
CA MET A 325 -22.89 -11.48 -1.03
C MET A 325 -22.95 -11.57 0.50
N PHE A 326 -23.05 -10.43 1.19
CA PHE A 326 -23.32 -10.40 2.64
C PHE A 326 -24.72 -10.92 2.96
N LYS A 327 -25.75 -10.46 2.24
CA LYS A 327 -27.14 -10.85 2.48
C LYS A 327 -27.38 -12.36 2.30
N TYR A 328 -26.80 -12.97 1.27
CA TYR A 328 -26.97 -14.40 0.94
C TYR A 328 -25.87 -15.30 1.52
N GLY A 329 -24.71 -14.75 1.92
CA GLY A 329 -23.69 -15.48 2.68
C GLY A 329 -24.10 -15.76 4.14
N VAL A 330 -25.11 -15.06 4.66
CA VAL A 330 -25.62 -15.21 6.02
C VAL A 330 -26.35 -16.54 6.27
N ASP A 331 -26.86 -17.20 5.22
CA ASP A 331 -27.64 -18.44 5.34
C ASP A 331 -26.80 -19.74 5.41
N LEU A 332 -25.46 -19.68 5.25
CA LEU A 332 -24.63 -20.88 5.07
C LEU A 332 -23.32 -20.89 5.90
N GLY A 333 -23.43 -20.76 7.22
CA GLY A 333 -22.43 -21.30 8.16
C GLY A 333 -21.47 -20.32 8.84
N PRO A 334 -20.52 -20.83 9.68
CA PRO A 334 -19.86 -20.07 10.75
C PRO A 334 -18.76 -19.08 10.31
N ASN A 335 -18.51 -18.91 9.01
CA ASN A 335 -17.39 -18.09 8.49
C ASN A 335 -17.70 -16.59 8.38
N LYS A 336 -18.70 -16.07 9.13
CA LYS A 336 -19.08 -14.65 9.12
C LYS A 336 -17.95 -13.69 9.49
N GLY A 337 -16.97 -14.13 10.30
CA GLY A 337 -15.93 -13.27 10.83
C GLY A 337 -14.75 -12.98 9.88
N SER A 338 -14.49 -13.84 8.89
CA SER A 338 -13.29 -13.71 8.05
C SER A 338 -13.48 -12.80 6.83
N LEU A 339 -14.71 -12.64 6.34
CA LEU A 339 -15.03 -11.75 5.22
C LEU A 339 -15.30 -10.29 5.66
N LEU A 340 -15.43 -10.03 6.96
CA LEU A 340 -15.72 -8.69 7.51
C LEU A 340 -14.45 -7.91 7.91
N LEU A 341 -13.29 -8.56 7.88
CA LEU A 341 -12.02 -8.05 8.41
C LEU A 341 -10.92 -7.91 7.33
N LYS A 342 -11.25 -8.26 6.09
CA LYS A 342 -10.44 -8.10 4.89
C LYS A 342 -11.23 -7.23 3.92
#